data_AF-A0A1S3SIW7-F1
#
_entry.id   AF-A0A1S3SIW7-F1
#
_cell.length_a   1.000
_cell.length_b   1.000
_cell.length_c   1.000
_cell.angle_alpha   90.00
_cell.angle_beta   90.00
_cell.angle_gamma   90.00
#
_symmetry.space_group_name_H-M   'P 1'
#
loop_
_entity.id
_entity.type
_entity.pdbx_description
1 polymer ?
#
loop_
_entity_poly.entity_id
_entity_poly.type
_entity_poly.pdbx_seq_one_letter_code
_entity_poly.pdbx_strand_id
1 'polypeptide(L)'
;MITQDDPCKQDDRAQPEAGESNRVASESDRVAVEMDRVAGQNDSVAGQRDRVAGERDRVAGESDRVSGQRDRVAGERDRVAGESDSGAGESDSVASQNDSVAGESDSVAGQNDCVAGQRDRVAGESDRVAGESDSVAGESDSVAGENDSVAGGSDSVAGHRDRVAGHRDRVAGHRDRVAGESERVAG
;
A
#
# COMPACT_ATOMS: atom_id res chain seq x y z
N MET A 1 26.56 14.41 -64.34
CA MET A 1 26.39 13.22 -65.20
C MET A 1 27.55 12.30 -64.84
N ILE A 2 27.42 11.13 -64.22
CA ILE A 2 26.37 10.11 -64.25
C ILE A 2 26.34 9.43 -62.87
N THR A 3 25.13 9.16 -62.42
CA THR A 3 24.73 8.33 -61.27
C THR A 3 24.92 6.84 -61.52
N GLN A 4 24.95 6.06 -60.43
CA GLN A 4 24.53 4.66 -60.25
C GLN A 4 25.66 3.67 -59.92
N ASP A 5 25.59 3.08 -58.73
CA ASP A 5 25.05 1.72 -58.58
C ASP A 5 24.73 1.43 -57.09
N ASP A 6 23.44 1.19 -56.80
CA ASP A 6 22.98 0.42 -55.64
C ASP A 6 23.17 -1.08 -55.93
N PRO A 7 23.46 -1.90 -54.91
CA PRO A 7 22.44 -2.88 -54.55
C PRO A 7 22.35 -3.24 -53.06
N CYS A 8 21.12 -3.23 -52.57
CA CYS A 8 20.49 -4.11 -51.57
C CYS A 8 21.40 -5.04 -50.73
N LYS A 9 21.29 -4.96 -49.40
CA LYS A 9 20.79 -6.06 -48.52
C LYS A 9 20.77 -5.64 -47.03
N GLN A 10 19.56 -5.61 -46.50
CA GLN A 10 19.13 -6.08 -45.16
C GLN A 10 20.21 -6.23 -44.08
N ASP A 11 20.13 -5.39 -43.06
CA ASP A 11 20.32 -5.85 -41.68
C ASP A 11 19.18 -5.26 -40.82
N ASP A 12 18.04 -5.96 -40.87
CA ASP A 12 17.06 -5.96 -39.79
C ASP A 12 17.73 -6.57 -38.56
N ARG A 13 18.36 -5.77 -37.70
CA ARG A 13 18.76 -6.23 -36.37
C ARG A 13 18.93 -5.10 -35.35
N ALA A 14 18.09 -5.23 -34.32
CA ALA A 14 18.14 -4.63 -32.99
C ALA A 14 17.63 -3.19 -32.84
N GLN A 15 16.33 -3.09 -32.51
CA GLN A 15 15.78 -2.01 -31.69
C GLN A 15 16.59 -1.88 -30.39
N PRO A 16 16.82 -0.65 -29.91
CA PRO A 16 16.69 -0.34 -28.50
C PRO A 16 15.43 0.52 -28.34
N GLU A 17 14.33 -0.07 -27.88
CA GLU A 17 13.28 0.71 -27.20
C GLU A 17 13.93 1.17 -25.89
N ALA A 18 14.53 2.35 -25.91
CA ALA A 18 15.21 2.94 -24.77
C ALA A 18 14.17 3.44 -23.77
N GLY A 19 13.66 2.54 -22.92
CA GLY A 19 12.98 2.93 -21.69
C GLY A 19 13.94 3.75 -20.83
N GLU A 20 13.61 5.01 -20.60
CA GLU A 20 14.43 5.95 -19.84
C GLU A 20 14.54 5.48 -18.39
N SER A 21 15.74 5.12 -17.96
CA SER A 21 16.00 4.68 -16.58
C SER A 21 17.09 5.51 -15.95
N ASN A 22 16.80 6.13 -14.81
CA ASN A 22 17.71 7.05 -14.13
C ASN A 22 18.13 6.52 -12.73
N ARG A 23 19.28 6.99 -12.25
CA ARG A 23 19.76 6.71 -10.89
C ARG A 23 20.12 8.03 -10.23
N VAL A 24 19.48 8.32 -9.12
CA VAL A 24 19.61 9.59 -8.41
C VAL A 24 20.01 9.33 -6.96
N ALA A 25 20.99 10.10 -6.49
CA ALA A 25 21.36 10.15 -5.09
C ALA A 25 21.44 11.62 -4.66
N SER A 26 20.52 12.06 -3.81
CA SER A 26 20.27 13.50 -3.62
C SER A 26 19.77 13.85 -2.20
N GLU A 27 19.82 15.14 -1.85
CA GLU A 27 19.13 15.67 -0.66
C GLU A 27 17.76 16.30 -0.98
N SER A 28 17.46 16.48 -2.28
CA SER A 28 16.20 16.98 -2.83
C SER A 28 16.28 16.97 -4.36
N ASP A 29 15.56 16.07 -5.01
CA ASP A 29 15.44 15.99 -6.46
C ASP A 29 13.99 15.77 -6.90
N ARG A 30 13.76 16.02 -8.19
CA ARG A 30 12.51 15.67 -8.88
C ARG A 30 12.83 14.79 -10.06
N VAL A 31 12.29 13.57 -10.06
CA VAL A 31 12.53 12.59 -11.12
C VAL A 31 11.20 12.16 -11.70
N ALA A 32 11.15 12.11 -13.04
CA ALA A 32 9.95 11.75 -13.78
C ALA A 32 10.32 10.97 -15.04
N VAL A 33 10.58 9.67 -14.91
CA VAL A 33 10.84 8.76 -16.04
C VAL A 33 10.15 7.40 -15.79
N GLU A 34 10.24 6.47 -16.74
CA GLU A 34 9.52 5.19 -16.63
C GLU A 34 10.03 4.29 -15.50
N MET A 35 11.35 4.29 -15.23
CA MET A 35 11.97 3.44 -14.21
C MET A 35 13.12 4.10 -13.48
N ASP A 36 12.90 4.47 -12.21
CA ASP A 36 13.92 5.11 -11.39
C ASP A 36 14.45 4.29 -10.23
N ARG A 37 15.68 4.66 -9.84
CA ARG A 37 16.23 4.35 -8.53
C ARG A 37 16.70 5.62 -7.87
N VAL A 38 15.99 6.02 -6.83
CA VAL A 38 16.27 7.24 -6.08
C VAL A 38 16.66 6.84 -4.66
N ALA A 39 17.73 7.44 -4.15
CA ALA A 39 18.13 7.30 -2.76
C ALA A 39 18.45 8.67 -2.19
N GLY A 40 17.78 9.09 -1.13
CA GLY A 40 17.92 10.48 -0.71
C GLY A 40 16.98 10.90 0.40
N GLN A 41 16.70 12.20 0.42
CA GLN A 41 15.74 12.81 1.34
C GLN A 41 14.91 13.82 0.57
N ASN A 42 13.64 13.97 0.93
CA ASN A 42 12.73 14.96 0.34
C ASN A 42 12.62 14.90 -1.20
N ASP A 43 12.81 13.72 -1.79
CA ASP A 43 12.71 13.51 -3.23
C ASP A 43 11.23 13.47 -3.67
N SER A 44 10.97 13.84 -4.92
CA SER A 44 9.67 13.66 -5.56
C SER A 44 9.85 12.86 -6.84
N VAL A 45 9.29 11.66 -6.86
CA VAL A 45 9.49 10.65 -7.91
C VAL A 45 8.14 10.33 -8.52
N ALA A 46 8.07 10.31 -9.86
CA ALA A 46 6.87 9.91 -10.57
C ALA A 46 7.21 9.02 -11.78
N GLY A 47 6.60 7.86 -11.89
CA GLY A 47 6.99 6.89 -12.90
C GLY A 47 6.10 5.67 -12.94
N GLN A 48 6.50 4.66 -13.71
CA GLN A 48 5.74 3.40 -13.76
C GLN A 48 6.29 2.38 -12.76
N ARG A 49 7.61 2.37 -12.53
CA ARG A 49 8.30 1.34 -11.74
C ARG A 49 9.51 1.86 -11.01
N ASP A 50 9.26 2.64 -9.97
CA ASP A 50 10.30 3.31 -9.22
C ASP A 50 10.73 2.52 -7.99
N ARG A 51 11.99 2.73 -7.60
CA ARG A 51 12.53 2.27 -6.33
C ARG A 51 13.09 3.47 -5.58
N VAL A 52 12.48 3.79 -4.47
CA VAL A 52 12.84 4.95 -3.66
C VAL A 52 13.27 4.46 -2.28
N ALA A 53 14.39 4.97 -1.80
CA ALA A 53 14.87 4.67 -0.46
C ALA A 53 15.36 5.94 0.22
N GLY A 54 14.72 6.36 1.31
CA GLY A 54 15.02 7.69 1.84
C GLY A 54 14.20 8.12 3.04
N GLU A 55 14.13 9.44 3.23
CA GLU A 55 13.31 10.07 4.25
C GLU A 55 12.47 11.19 3.64
N ARG A 56 11.15 11.16 3.90
CA ARG A 56 10.18 12.19 3.49
C ARG A 56 10.01 12.32 1.99
N ASP A 57 10.10 11.21 1.28
CA ASP A 57 9.96 11.16 -0.15
C ASP A 57 8.47 11.13 -0.56
N ARG A 58 8.19 11.62 -1.77
CA ARG A 58 6.87 11.51 -2.41
C ARG A 58 7.00 10.70 -3.67
N VAL A 59 6.23 9.65 -3.79
CA VAL A 59 6.28 8.70 -4.90
C VAL A 59 4.88 8.56 -5.49
N ALA A 60 4.77 8.66 -6.81
CA ALA A 60 3.50 8.47 -7.50
C ALA A 60 3.66 7.67 -8.79
N GLY A 61 2.95 6.56 -8.93
CA GLY A 61 3.16 5.68 -10.07
C GLY A 61 2.26 4.45 -10.15
N GLU A 62 2.60 3.52 -11.03
CA GLU A 62 1.80 2.30 -11.23
C GLU A 62 2.28 1.12 -10.37
N SER A 63 3.58 1.05 -10.05
CA SER A 63 4.20 -0.15 -9.45
C SER A 63 5.51 0.14 -8.74
N ASP A 64 5.42 0.90 -7.66
CA ASP A 64 6.58 1.44 -6.97
C ASP A 64 6.98 0.61 -5.73
N ARG A 65 8.24 0.78 -5.34
CA ARG A 65 8.77 0.24 -4.08
C ARG A 65 9.44 1.35 -3.30
N VAL A 66 8.94 1.61 -2.11
CA VAL A 66 9.40 2.68 -1.24
C VAL A 66 9.86 2.09 0.07
N SER A 67 11.05 2.49 0.52
CA SER A 67 11.60 2.08 1.79
C SER A 67 12.20 3.26 2.53
N GLY A 68 11.63 3.67 3.66
CA GLY A 68 12.08 4.90 4.28
C GLY A 68 11.36 5.30 5.54
N GLN A 69 11.40 6.60 5.83
CA GLN A 69 10.68 7.18 6.96
C GLN A 69 9.86 8.38 6.50
N ARG A 70 8.56 8.38 6.84
CA ARG A 70 7.62 9.47 6.57
C ARG A 70 7.39 9.73 5.10
N ASP A 71 7.36 8.67 4.31
CA ASP A 71 7.16 8.72 2.88
C ASP A 71 5.66 8.76 2.54
N ARG A 72 5.35 9.30 1.37
CA ARG A 72 4.00 9.32 0.81
C ARG A 72 3.99 8.67 -0.55
N VAL A 73 3.14 7.69 -0.71
CA VAL A 73 3.07 6.84 -1.90
C VAL A 73 1.64 6.85 -2.43
N ALA A 74 1.48 7.04 -3.72
CA ALA A 74 0.17 7.01 -4.35
C ALA A 74 0.23 6.31 -5.72
N GLY A 75 -0.58 5.28 -5.92
CA GLY A 75 -0.45 4.49 -7.14
C GLY A 75 -1.39 3.31 -7.26
N GLU A 76 -1.16 2.47 -8.26
CA GLU A 76 -1.98 1.27 -8.45
C GLU A 76 -1.50 0.09 -7.60
N ARG A 77 -0.19 -0.17 -7.55
CA ARG A 77 0.39 -1.38 -6.96
C ARG A 77 1.70 -1.14 -6.25
N ASP A 78 1.64 -0.49 -5.10
CA ASP A 78 2.84 -0.07 -4.42
C ASP A 78 3.23 -0.98 -3.25
N ARG A 79 4.52 -0.99 -2.94
CA ARG A 79 5.04 -1.60 -1.71
C ARG A 79 5.77 -0.57 -0.89
N VAL A 80 5.36 -0.42 0.35
CA VAL A 80 5.91 0.56 1.30
C VAL A 80 6.40 -0.17 2.54
N ALA A 81 7.61 0.14 2.98
CA ALA A 81 8.16 -0.39 4.22
C ALA A 81 8.98 0.67 4.94
N GLY A 82 8.80 0.85 6.24
CA GLY A 82 9.40 2.01 6.87
C GLY A 82 8.94 2.35 8.28
N GLU A 83 8.88 3.65 8.53
CA GLU A 83 8.33 4.23 9.75
C GLU A 83 7.44 5.44 9.39
N SER A 84 6.16 5.35 9.75
CA SER A 84 5.20 6.46 9.68
C SER A 84 4.86 6.95 8.26
N ASP A 85 4.51 6.03 7.37
CA ASP A 85 4.28 6.29 5.96
C ASP A 85 2.79 6.48 5.64
N SER A 86 2.50 6.95 4.42
CA SER A 86 1.12 7.01 3.92
C SER A 86 1.02 6.46 2.52
N GLY A 87 0.11 5.52 2.30
CA GLY A 87 -0.20 4.90 1.01
C GLY A 87 -1.61 5.26 0.56
N ALA A 88 -1.81 5.45 -0.75
CA ALA A 88 -3.14 5.60 -1.32
C ALA A 88 -3.21 4.99 -2.73
N GLY A 89 -4.06 4.00 -2.95
CA GLY A 89 -4.00 3.26 -4.19
C GLY A 89 -5.06 2.20 -4.42
N GLU A 90 -4.91 1.43 -5.48
CA GLU A 90 -5.82 0.30 -5.76
C GLU A 90 -5.40 -0.96 -5.01
N SER A 91 -4.10 -1.21 -4.84
CA SER A 91 -3.57 -2.46 -4.30
C SER A 91 -2.18 -2.31 -3.69
N ASP A 92 -2.13 -1.77 -2.48
CA ASP A 92 -0.89 -1.47 -1.79
C ASP A 92 -0.52 -2.54 -0.76
N SER A 93 0.78 -2.72 -0.55
CA SER A 93 1.31 -3.54 0.54
C SER A 93 2.20 -2.69 1.43
N VAL A 94 1.78 -2.47 2.66
CA VAL A 94 2.45 -1.59 3.62
C VAL A 94 2.91 -2.39 4.84
N ALA A 95 4.15 -2.19 5.25
CA ALA A 95 4.72 -2.83 6.43
C ALA A 95 5.54 -1.83 7.26
N SER A 96 4.92 -1.19 8.26
CA SER A 96 5.55 -0.18 9.11
C SER A 96 4.81 -0.01 10.46
N GLN A 97 5.17 0.99 11.27
CA GLN A 97 4.76 1.13 12.67
C GLN A 97 3.69 2.19 12.96
N ASN A 98 3.31 3.05 12.00
CA ASN A 98 2.35 4.14 12.22
C ASN A 98 1.82 4.68 10.88
N ASP A 99 1.11 3.86 10.12
CA ASP A 99 0.80 4.21 8.74
C ASP A 99 -0.64 4.65 8.55
N SER A 100 -0.88 5.30 7.41
CA SER A 100 -2.22 5.59 6.92
C SER A 100 -2.35 5.09 5.50
N VAL A 101 -3.25 4.13 5.27
CA VAL A 101 -3.45 3.47 3.99
C VAL A 101 -4.91 3.63 3.57
N ALA A 102 -5.13 4.00 2.31
CA ALA A 102 -6.47 4.12 1.75
C ALA A 102 -6.55 3.56 0.34
N GLY A 103 -7.46 2.63 0.09
CA GLY A 103 -7.50 1.97 -1.22
C GLY A 103 -8.61 0.96 -1.41
N GLU A 104 -8.51 0.18 -2.49
CA GLU A 104 -9.50 -0.84 -2.81
C GLU A 104 -9.14 -2.23 -2.27
N SER A 105 -7.87 -2.57 -2.17
CA SER A 105 -7.41 -3.93 -1.87
C SER A 105 -6.01 -3.94 -1.27
N ASP A 106 -5.89 -3.47 -0.04
CA ASP A 106 -4.60 -3.25 0.59
C ASP A 106 -4.21 -4.39 1.55
N SER A 107 -2.92 -4.48 1.83
CA SER A 107 -2.37 -5.40 2.83
C SER A 107 -1.40 -4.64 3.74
N VAL A 108 -1.80 -4.46 4.99
CA VAL A 108 -1.10 -3.64 5.98
C VAL A 108 -0.65 -4.54 7.13
N ALA A 109 0.62 -4.43 7.51
CA ALA A 109 1.18 -5.17 8.63
C ALA A 109 2.03 -4.27 9.51
N GLY A 110 1.67 -4.10 10.78
CA GLY A 110 2.27 -3.05 11.56
C GLY A 110 1.75 -2.85 12.97
N GLN A 111 1.87 -1.62 13.44
CA GLN A 111 1.31 -1.17 14.71
C GLN A 111 0.64 0.18 14.46
N ASN A 112 -0.43 0.49 15.19
CA ASN A 112 -1.09 1.81 15.16
C ASN A 112 -1.47 2.30 13.75
N ASP A 113 -1.86 1.40 12.86
CA ASP A 113 -2.16 1.73 11.49
C ASP A 113 -3.61 2.22 11.33
N CYS A 114 -3.84 3.10 10.37
CA CYS A 114 -5.17 3.57 9.97
C CYS A 114 -5.42 3.13 8.53
N VAL A 115 -6.36 2.22 8.32
CA VAL A 115 -6.66 1.62 7.02
C VAL A 115 -8.11 1.91 6.64
N ALA A 116 -8.35 2.35 5.41
CA ALA A 116 -9.69 2.58 4.91
C ALA A 116 -9.87 2.12 3.46
N GLY A 117 -10.82 1.23 3.21
CA GLY A 117 -10.96 0.62 1.89
C GLY A 117 -12.10 -0.37 1.73
N GLN A 118 -11.98 -1.25 0.74
CA GLN A 118 -13.05 -2.19 0.37
C GLN A 118 -12.70 -3.67 0.57
N ARG A 119 -11.43 -4.05 0.67
CA ARG A 119 -10.98 -5.45 0.75
C ARG A 119 -9.59 -5.51 1.37
N ASP A 120 -9.45 -4.96 2.56
CA ASP A 120 -8.16 -4.79 3.19
C ASP A 120 -7.82 -5.98 4.09
N ARG A 121 -6.53 -6.28 4.17
CA ARG A 121 -5.98 -7.22 5.14
C ARG A 121 -5.07 -6.49 6.08
N VAL A 122 -5.42 -6.47 7.36
CA VAL A 122 -4.67 -5.74 8.39
C VAL A 122 -4.20 -6.73 9.45
N ALA A 123 -2.92 -6.67 9.78
CA ALA A 123 -2.35 -7.50 10.83
C ALA A 123 -1.40 -6.70 11.71
N GLY A 124 -1.71 -6.55 12.99
CA GLY A 124 -0.94 -5.64 13.83
C GLY A 124 -1.44 -5.47 15.25
N GLU A 125 -1.06 -4.36 15.87
CA GLU A 125 -1.47 -3.97 17.21
C GLU A 125 -2.05 -2.56 17.18
N SER A 126 -3.25 -2.38 17.74
CA SER A 126 -3.93 -1.08 17.89
C SER A 126 -4.31 -0.39 16.58
N ASP A 127 -4.78 -1.17 15.62
CA ASP A 127 -5.11 -0.68 14.29
C ASP A 127 -6.55 -0.14 14.22
N ARG A 128 -6.79 0.78 13.29
CA ARG A 128 -8.12 1.29 12.95
C ARG A 128 -8.42 0.94 11.50
N VAL A 129 -9.49 0.18 11.29
CA VAL A 129 -9.90 -0.28 9.96
C VAL A 129 -11.32 0.18 9.70
N ALA A 130 -11.56 0.78 8.54
CA ALA A 130 -12.88 1.24 8.15
C ALA A 130 -13.17 0.92 6.68
N GLY A 131 -14.19 0.12 6.41
CA GLY A 131 -14.38 -0.34 5.04
C GLY A 131 -15.48 -1.35 4.84
N GLU A 132 -15.35 -2.09 3.74
CA GLU A 132 -16.19 -3.23 3.43
C GLU A 132 -15.30 -4.48 3.38
N SER A 133 -15.80 -5.66 3.73
CA SER A 133 -15.13 -6.95 3.50
C SER A 133 -13.68 -7.05 3.98
N ASP A 134 -13.35 -6.42 5.11
CA ASP A 134 -12.00 -6.36 5.62
C ASP A 134 -11.67 -7.59 6.48
N SER A 135 -10.39 -7.93 6.55
CA SER A 135 -9.86 -9.00 7.40
C SER A 135 -8.81 -8.43 8.34
N VAL A 136 -9.11 -8.42 9.63
CA VAL A 136 -8.27 -7.79 10.67
C VAL A 136 -7.81 -8.85 11.67
N ALA A 137 -6.51 -8.89 11.94
CA ALA A 137 -5.93 -9.82 12.90
C ALA A 137 -4.91 -9.14 13.81
N GLY A 138 -5.20 -9.02 15.11
CA GLY A 138 -4.33 -8.22 15.97
C GLY A 138 -4.73 -8.14 17.43
N GLU A 139 -4.10 -7.20 18.13
CA GLU A 139 -4.45 -6.85 19.52
C GLU A 139 -4.99 -5.42 19.58
N SER A 140 -6.19 -5.26 20.16
CA SER A 140 -6.82 -3.98 20.47
C SER A 140 -7.23 -3.14 19.25
N ASP A 141 -7.83 -3.80 18.26
CA ASP A 141 -8.19 -3.14 17.00
C ASP A 141 -9.59 -2.51 17.05
N SER A 142 -9.80 -1.48 16.23
CA SER A 142 -11.10 -0.84 16.03
C SER A 142 -11.52 -1.00 14.58
N VAL A 143 -12.61 -1.73 14.34
CA VAL A 143 -13.09 -2.07 12.99
C VAL A 143 -14.49 -1.53 12.80
N ALA A 144 -14.73 -0.84 11.69
CA ALA A 144 -16.05 -0.32 11.36
C ALA A 144 -16.41 -0.52 9.90
N GLY A 145 -17.52 -1.18 9.60
CA GLY A 145 -17.77 -1.55 8.21
C GLY A 145 -18.89 -2.54 7.96
N GLU A 146 -18.79 -3.24 6.83
CA GLU A 146 -19.72 -4.29 6.44
C GLU A 146 -19.00 -5.57 6.01
N ASN A 147 -19.41 -6.71 6.58
CA ASN A 147 -18.90 -8.05 6.28
C ASN A 147 -17.43 -8.27 6.69
N ASP A 148 -17.02 -7.66 7.79
CA ASP A 148 -15.64 -7.74 8.25
C ASP A 148 -15.39 -9.04 9.01
N SER A 149 -14.13 -9.50 9.01
CA SER A 149 -13.67 -10.64 9.79
C SER A 149 -12.53 -10.20 10.69
N VAL A 150 -12.79 -10.18 11.99
CA VAL A 150 -11.88 -9.69 13.04
C VAL A 150 -11.48 -10.84 13.94
N ALA A 151 -10.18 -11.02 14.15
CA ALA A 151 -9.65 -12.06 15.03
C ALA A 151 -8.52 -11.52 15.91
N GLY A 152 -8.65 -11.63 17.23
CA GLY A 152 -7.71 -10.90 18.08
C GLY A 152 -8.02 -10.87 19.57
N GLY A 153 -7.58 -9.79 20.19
CA GLY A 153 -7.77 -9.55 21.61
C GLY A 153 -8.12 -8.10 21.92
N SER A 154 -9.26 -7.90 22.57
CA SER A 154 -9.79 -6.61 23.03
C SER A 154 -10.24 -5.69 21.89
N ASP A 155 -10.90 -6.26 20.89
CA ASP A 155 -11.28 -5.51 19.68
C ASP A 155 -12.62 -4.79 19.85
N SER A 156 -12.82 -3.71 19.12
CA SER A 156 -14.08 -2.97 19.03
C SER A 156 -14.59 -2.95 17.60
N VAL A 157 -15.66 -3.68 17.33
CA VAL A 157 -16.23 -3.88 15.99
C VAL A 157 -17.60 -3.23 15.91
N ALA A 158 -17.84 -2.42 14.88
CA ALA A 158 -19.13 -1.78 14.66
C ALA A 158 -19.58 -1.84 13.19
N GLY A 159 -20.69 -2.52 12.90
CA GLY A 159 -21.03 -2.76 11.50
C GLY A 159 -22.22 -3.65 11.24
N HIS A 160 -22.16 -4.35 10.10
CA HIS A 160 -23.21 -5.26 9.68
C HIS A 160 -22.63 -6.51 9.00
N ARG A 161 -23.02 -7.68 9.54
CA ARG A 161 -22.61 -9.04 9.13
C ARG A 161 -21.15 -9.36 9.42
N ASP A 162 -20.65 -8.83 10.52
CA ASP A 162 -19.26 -9.03 10.88
C ASP A 162 -19.06 -10.37 11.60
N ARG A 163 -17.85 -10.89 11.54
CA ARG A 163 -17.42 -12.10 12.25
C ARG A 163 -16.29 -11.72 13.18
N VAL A 164 -16.49 -11.91 14.47
CA VAL A 164 -15.50 -11.54 15.49
C VAL A 164 -15.12 -12.79 16.28
N ALA A 165 -13.82 -13.05 16.38
CA ALA A 165 -13.28 -14.21 17.07
C ALA A 165 -12.12 -13.82 18.01
N GLY A 166 -12.28 -13.90 19.33
CA GLY A 166 -11.24 -13.38 20.21
C GLY A 166 -11.52 -13.38 21.70
N HIS A 167 -10.84 -12.48 22.41
CA HIS A 167 -10.96 -12.32 23.85
C HIS A 167 -11.25 -10.85 24.19
N ARG A 168 -12.32 -10.59 24.96
CA ARG A 168 -12.72 -9.26 25.45
C ARG A 168 -13.20 -8.29 24.36
N ASP A 169 -13.88 -8.80 23.34
CA ASP A 169 -14.31 -7.98 22.23
C ASP A 169 -15.63 -7.25 22.51
N ARG A 170 -15.82 -6.09 21.88
CA ARG A 170 -17.06 -5.32 21.89
C ARG A 170 -17.58 -5.24 20.47
N VAL A 171 -18.79 -5.71 20.25
CA VAL A 171 -19.42 -5.75 18.92
C VAL A 171 -20.72 -4.97 18.97
N ALA A 172 -20.92 -4.04 18.06
CA ALA A 172 -22.12 -3.21 17.95
C ALA A 172 -22.64 -3.20 16.52
N GLY A 173 -23.78 -3.82 16.24
CA GLY A 173 -24.18 -3.96 14.84
C GLY A 173 -25.33 -4.90 14.58
N HIS A 174 -25.52 -5.23 13.31
CA HIS A 174 -26.64 -6.05 12.85
C HIS A 174 -26.16 -7.30 12.10
N ARG A 175 -26.65 -8.46 12.54
CA ARG A 175 -26.36 -9.80 11.96
C ARG A 175 -24.92 -10.29 12.15
N ASP A 176 -24.27 -9.83 13.21
CA ASP A 176 -22.88 -10.21 13.49
C ASP A 176 -22.81 -11.58 14.18
N ARG A 177 -21.66 -12.24 14.02
CA ARG A 177 -21.34 -13.51 14.67
C ARG A 177 -20.11 -13.31 15.54
N VAL A 178 -20.26 -13.62 16.82
CA VAL A 178 -19.19 -13.46 17.80
C VAL A 178 -18.88 -14.80 18.45
N ALA A 179 -17.60 -15.15 18.55
CA ALA A 179 -17.13 -16.36 19.20
C ALA A 179 -15.85 -16.07 20.00
N GLY A 180 -15.72 -16.57 21.22
CA GLY A 180 -14.59 -16.19 22.05
C GLY A 180 -14.89 -16.23 23.54
N GLU A 181 -14.15 -15.44 24.31
CA GLU A 181 -14.37 -15.27 25.73
C GLU A 181 -14.54 -13.80 26.13
N SER A 182 -15.50 -13.52 27.03
CA SER A 182 -15.73 -12.20 27.64
C SER A 182 -16.17 -11.09 26.69
N GLU A 183 -17.06 -11.41 25.76
CA GLU A 183 -17.52 -10.50 24.72
C GLU A 183 -18.74 -9.67 25.16
N ARG A 184 -18.91 -8.50 24.55
CA ARG A 184 -20.09 -7.65 24.71
C ARG A 184 -20.70 -7.38 23.34
N VAL A 185 -21.94 -7.80 23.14
CA VAL A 185 -22.66 -7.58 21.88
C VAL A 185 -23.84 -6.64 22.12
N ALA A 186 -23.89 -5.54 21.36
CA ALA A 186 -25.01 -4.62 21.27
C ALA A 186 -25.60 -4.73 19.85
N GLY A 187 -26.91 -4.87 19.75
CA GLY A 187 -27.61 -5.15 18.48
C GLY A 187 -28.52 -4.05 18.02
#